data_AF-A0A1V9XWI8-F1
#
_entry.id   AF-A0A1V9XWI8-F1
#
_cell.length_a   1.000
_cell.length_b   1.000
_cell.length_c   1.000
_cell.angle_alpha   90.00
_cell.angle_beta   90.00
_cell.angle_gamma   90.00
#
_symmetry.space_group_name_H-M   'P 1'
#
loop_
_entity.id
_entity.type
_entity.pdbx_description
1 polymer ?
#
loop_
_entity_poly.entity_id
_entity_poly.type
_entity_poly.pdbx_seq_one_letter_code
_entity_poly.pdbx_strand_id
1 'polypeptide(L)'
;MQGVTKRETQHVEAALRLAEGSMYSACTMWENILKEHPTDMLAIKAAHDCYFYLGKQKEMRVSIENVMPKWKADLPLYSYLYGMYAFGLCETGSYVKASKVALRGLELNRNDAWATHANAHVFEMTSQPSQGISFMSRTIADWQPCGLLSCHNFWHWAVYHIEKGESDGALDLFDSEVEKRCGSGSMLDYVDGASLLYRLELEGVDVGHRWSSLYSVTKEHLYDHILLFNDAHFAMTLLGLKDKEYFAKFQDSLNSIQDLTEIDNTKITTMFGKKLIQAMKDYSEGDFDACASALIPLEPQLVQMGGSDAQRDVFNLLMINAALRSSRCKEDAKKLLYRRSAVRRASPMVDRMRKLFVR
;
A
#
# COMPACT_ATOMS: atom_id res chain seq x y z
N MET A 1 -21.50 28.76 -14.63
CA MET A 1 -21.73 28.59 -13.17
C MET A 1 -21.92 29.96 -12.54
N GLN A 2 -23.15 30.49 -12.45
CA GLN A 2 -23.43 31.69 -11.65
C GLN A 2 -23.66 31.25 -10.20
N GLY A 3 -22.97 31.88 -9.24
CA GLY A 3 -23.14 31.62 -7.81
C GLY A 3 -22.09 30.71 -7.15
N VAL A 4 -21.04 30.30 -7.86
CA VAL A 4 -19.96 29.47 -7.29
C VAL A 4 -18.85 30.35 -6.73
N THR A 5 -18.45 30.10 -5.49
CA THR A 5 -17.36 30.83 -4.81
C THR A 5 -15.99 30.43 -5.38
N LYS A 6 -14.97 31.27 -5.17
CA LYS A 6 -13.59 30.94 -5.57
C LYS A 6 -13.13 29.58 -5.04
N ARG A 7 -13.42 29.27 -3.77
CA ARG A 7 -13.08 28.00 -3.13
C ARG A 7 -13.74 26.81 -3.81
N GLU A 8 -15.04 26.91 -4.10
CA GLU A 8 -15.77 25.84 -4.80
C GLU A 8 -15.25 25.64 -6.23
N THR A 9 -14.96 26.72 -6.96
CA THR A 9 -14.33 26.64 -8.29
C THR A 9 -12.99 25.89 -8.21
N GLN A 10 -12.15 26.19 -7.23
CA GLN A 10 -10.88 25.48 -7.04
C GLN A 10 -11.06 23.99 -6.73
N HIS A 11 -12.08 23.60 -5.95
CA HIS A 11 -12.38 22.18 -5.73
C HIS A 11 -12.79 21.47 -7.02
N VAL A 12 -13.65 22.10 -7.83
CA VAL A 12 -14.10 21.54 -9.11
C VAL A 12 -12.92 21.37 -10.05
N GLU A 13 -12.08 22.39 -10.19
CA GLU A 13 -10.88 22.32 -11.02
C GLU A 13 -9.91 21.23 -10.53
N ALA A 14 -9.68 21.11 -9.22
CA ALA A 14 -8.84 20.05 -8.65
C ALA A 14 -9.40 18.65 -8.92
N ALA A 15 -10.73 18.47 -8.79
CA ALA A 15 -11.37 17.20 -9.09
C ALA A 15 -11.26 16.81 -10.57
N LEU A 16 -11.35 17.78 -11.48
CA LEU A 16 -11.12 17.55 -12.91
C LEU A 16 -9.67 17.13 -13.18
N ARG A 17 -8.69 17.79 -12.56
CA ARG A 17 -7.28 17.38 -12.65
C ARG A 17 -7.03 15.96 -12.15
N LEU A 18 -7.66 15.60 -11.03
CA LEU A 18 -7.59 14.23 -10.52
C LEU A 18 -8.20 13.23 -11.53
N ALA A 19 -9.37 13.53 -12.10
CA ALA A 19 -10.03 12.68 -13.09
C ALA A 19 -9.23 12.52 -14.39
N GLU A 20 -8.47 13.55 -14.79
CA GLU A 20 -7.53 13.52 -15.91
C GLU A 20 -6.22 12.77 -15.60
N GLY A 21 -6.00 12.35 -14.35
CA GLY A 21 -4.78 11.67 -13.90
C GLY A 21 -3.62 12.60 -13.56
N SER A 22 -3.85 13.93 -13.55
CA SER A 22 -2.91 14.97 -13.09
C SER A 22 -3.03 15.18 -11.57
N MET A 23 -2.84 14.11 -10.80
CA MET A 23 -3.01 14.09 -9.34
C MET A 23 -2.13 15.11 -8.61
N TYR A 24 -0.88 15.33 -9.06
CA TYR A 24 0.00 16.31 -8.42
C TYR A 24 -0.50 17.74 -8.60
N SER A 25 -1.08 18.04 -9.76
CA SER A 25 -1.75 19.31 -10.04
C SER A 25 -2.97 19.48 -9.12
N ALA A 26 -3.80 18.44 -8.99
CA ALA A 26 -4.94 18.43 -8.06
C ALA A 26 -4.51 18.71 -6.60
N CYS A 27 -3.46 18.04 -6.10
CA CYS A 27 -2.88 18.34 -4.78
C CYS A 27 -2.52 19.82 -4.64
N THR A 28 -1.83 20.39 -5.63
CA THR A 28 -1.40 21.80 -5.58
C THR A 28 -2.61 22.73 -5.45
N MET A 29 -3.73 22.41 -6.09
CA MET A 29 -4.96 23.19 -6.00
C MET A 29 -5.62 23.07 -4.62
N TRP A 30 -5.73 21.86 -4.06
CA TRP A 30 -6.24 21.69 -2.69
C TRP A 30 -5.33 22.34 -1.65
N GLU A 31 -4.01 22.28 -1.80
CA GLU A 31 -3.06 23.01 -0.94
C GLU A 31 -3.27 24.53 -1.01
N ASN A 32 -3.61 25.07 -2.18
CA ASN A 32 -3.95 26.49 -2.30
C ASN A 32 -5.25 26.84 -1.56
N ILE A 33 -6.24 25.95 -1.56
CA ILE A 33 -7.44 26.11 -0.74
C ILE A 33 -7.05 26.13 0.74
N LEU A 34 -6.20 25.20 1.20
CA LEU A 34 -5.79 25.08 2.60
C LEU A 34 -4.99 26.29 3.11
N LYS A 35 -4.31 27.04 2.24
CA LYS A 35 -3.67 28.33 2.61
C LYS A 35 -4.69 29.38 3.04
N GLU A 36 -5.82 29.47 2.34
CA GLU A 36 -6.89 30.45 2.62
C GLU A 36 -7.92 29.90 3.62
N HIS A 37 -8.16 28.59 3.60
CA HIS A 37 -9.17 27.86 4.36
C HIS A 37 -8.57 26.61 5.02
N PRO A 38 -7.72 26.76 6.07
CA PRO A 38 -7.00 25.63 6.66
C PRO A 38 -7.91 24.59 7.34
N THR A 39 -9.17 24.94 7.61
CA THR A 39 -10.17 24.06 8.22
C THR A 39 -11.07 23.34 7.20
N ASP A 40 -10.67 23.33 5.93
CA ASP A 40 -11.34 22.57 4.88
C ASP A 40 -10.99 21.08 4.95
N MET A 41 -11.90 20.27 5.51
CA MET A 41 -11.70 18.81 5.60
C MET A 41 -11.65 18.13 4.23
N LEU A 42 -12.42 18.61 3.25
CA LEU A 42 -12.44 17.98 1.93
C LEU A 42 -11.11 18.19 1.22
N ALA A 43 -10.58 19.42 1.24
CA ALA A 43 -9.30 19.73 0.62
C ALA A 43 -8.17 18.94 1.26
N ILE A 44 -8.10 18.88 2.60
CA ILE A 44 -7.02 18.15 3.28
C ILE A 44 -7.12 16.64 3.05
N LYS A 45 -8.32 16.05 3.06
CA LYS A 45 -8.49 14.62 2.80
C LYS A 45 -8.15 14.25 1.36
N ALA A 46 -8.61 15.03 0.38
CA ALA A 46 -8.32 14.78 -1.02
C ALA A 46 -6.83 14.93 -1.35
N ALA A 47 -6.17 15.97 -0.81
CA ALA A 47 -4.73 16.14 -0.94
C ALA A 47 -3.96 14.98 -0.30
N HIS A 48 -4.35 14.56 0.91
CA HIS A 48 -3.72 13.44 1.63
C HIS A 48 -3.78 12.13 0.82
N ASP A 49 -4.95 11.78 0.28
CA ASP A 49 -5.12 10.58 -0.56
C ASP A 49 -4.31 10.65 -1.86
N CYS A 50 -4.30 11.80 -2.53
CA CYS A 50 -3.53 11.95 -3.76
C CYS A 50 -2.03 11.90 -3.49
N TYR A 51 -1.54 12.47 -2.38
CA TYR A 51 -0.15 12.30 -1.99
C TYR A 51 0.20 10.85 -1.69
N PHE A 52 -0.73 10.08 -1.09
CA PHE A 52 -0.56 8.65 -0.89
C PHE A 52 -0.42 7.89 -2.22
N TYR A 53 -1.27 8.18 -3.22
CA TYR A 53 -1.17 7.56 -4.56
C TYR A 53 0.09 7.97 -5.33
N LEU A 54 0.65 9.15 -5.06
CA LEU A 54 1.86 9.67 -5.70
C LEU A 54 3.16 9.30 -4.96
N GLY A 55 3.08 8.60 -3.83
CA GLY A 55 4.26 8.29 -3.01
C GLY A 55 4.88 9.51 -2.32
N LYS A 56 4.13 10.60 -2.16
CA LYS A 56 4.58 11.87 -1.59
C LYS A 56 4.42 11.89 -0.07
N GLN A 57 5.07 10.95 0.61
CA GLN A 57 4.93 10.71 2.06
C GLN A 57 5.26 11.96 2.89
N LYS A 58 6.28 12.72 2.48
CA LYS A 58 6.68 13.95 3.18
C LYS A 58 5.62 15.03 3.05
N GLU A 59 5.12 15.27 1.85
CA GLU A 59 4.08 16.24 1.55
C GLU A 59 2.77 15.87 2.25
N MET A 60 2.39 14.60 2.23
CA MET A 60 1.24 14.05 2.96
C MET A 60 1.30 14.40 4.45
N ARG A 61 2.46 14.20 5.10
CA ARG A 61 2.65 14.58 6.52
C ARG A 61 2.61 16.09 6.71
N VAL A 62 3.37 16.84 5.91
CA VAL A 62 3.54 18.29 6.07
C VAL A 62 2.23 19.04 5.86
N SER A 63 1.40 18.58 4.92
CA SER A 63 0.06 19.15 4.68
C SER A 63 -0.78 19.16 5.96
N ILE A 64 -0.81 18.04 6.69
CA ILE A 64 -1.52 17.93 7.97
C ILE A 64 -0.87 18.82 9.05
N GLU A 65 0.46 18.83 9.14
CA GLU A 65 1.20 19.66 10.10
C GLU A 65 0.91 21.16 9.93
N ASN A 66 0.74 21.62 8.70
CA ASN A 66 0.46 23.03 8.39
C ASN A 66 -0.94 23.45 8.86
N VAL A 67 -1.93 22.57 8.71
CA VAL A 67 -3.32 22.91 9.05
C VAL A 67 -3.62 22.66 10.52
N MET A 68 -3.07 21.62 11.14
CA MET A 68 -3.46 21.14 12.48
C MET A 68 -3.49 22.24 13.56
N PRO A 69 -2.53 23.19 13.65
CA PRO A 69 -2.59 24.29 14.64
C PRO A 69 -3.74 25.29 14.44
N LYS A 70 -4.40 25.28 13.27
CA LYS A 70 -5.53 26.15 12.93
C LYS A 70 -6.88 25.52 13.27
N TRP A 71 -6.91 24.23 13.58
CA TRP A 71 -8.11 23.51 13.95
C TRP A 71 -8.39 23.60 15.45
N LYS A 72 -9.68 23.70 15.79
CA LYS A 72 -10.17 23.68 17.17
C LYS A 72 -10.94 22.38 17.43
N ALA A 73 -10.96 21.96 18.69
CA ALA A 73 -11.55 20.69 19.11
C ALA A 73 -13.08 20.61 18.93
N ASP A 74 -13.76 21.75 18.85
CA ASP A 74 -15.19 21.87 18.61
C ASP A 74 -15.57 21.81 17.12
N LEU A 75 -14.60 21.83 16.21
CA LEU A 75 -14.87 21.68 14.78
C LEU A 75 -15.25 20.24 14.43
N PRO A 76 -16.23 20.04 13.53
CA PRO A 76 -16.55 18.72 13.01
C PRO A 76 -15.31 18.02 12.45
N LEU A 77 -15.22 16.71 12.63
CA LEU A 77 -14.16 15.85 12.09
C LEU A 77 -12.74 16.13 12.63
N TYR A 78 -12.58 17.00 13.63
CA TYR A 78 -11.29 17.31 14.26
C TYR A 78 -10.48 16.06 14.66
N SER A 79 -11.13 15.05 15.23
CA SER A 79 -10.47 13.82 15.68
C SER A 79 -9.74 13.09 14.55
N TYR A 80 -10.29 13.11 13.32
CA TYR A 80 -9.75 12.36 12.18
C TYR A 80 -8.40 12.92 11.68
N LEU A 81 -8.08 14.19 11.99
CA LEU A 81 -6.75 14.73 11.71
C LEU A 81 -5.64 13.97 12.43
N TYR A 82 -5.93 13.41 13.61
CA TYR A 82 -4.95 12.64 14.36
C TYR A 82 -4.59 11.34 13.64
N GLY A 83 -5.58 10.62 13.10
CA GLY A 83 -5.33 9.45 12.26
C GLY A 83 -4.47 9.80 11.05
N MET A 84 -4.87 10.83 10.29
CA MET A 84 -4.13 11.28 9.09
C MET A 84 -2.70 11.70 9.42
N TYR A 85 -2.52 12.42 10.54
CA TYR A 85 -1.20 12.87 10.98
C TYR A 85 -0.33 11.70 11.46
N ALA A 86 -0.90 10.79 12.26
CA ALA A 86 -0.20 9.61 12.74
C ALA A 86 0.28 8.73 11.59
N PHE A 87 -0.56 8.55 10.56
CA PHE A 87 -0.16 7.83 9.36
C PHE A 87 1.00 8.52 8.63
N GLY A 88 0.92 9.84 8.38
CA GLY A 88 2.03 10.59 7.78
C GLY A 88 3.33 10.57 8.60
N LEU A 89 3.24 10.55 9.93
CA LEU A 89 4.38 10.34 10.82
C LEU A 89 4.97 8.94 10.68
N CYS A 90 4.13 7.92 10.56
CA CYS A 90 4.58 6.54 10.38
C CYS A 90 5.32 6.37 9.06
N GLU A 91 4.73 6.84 7.96
CA GLU A 91 5.28 6.79 6.61
C GLU A 91 6.54 7.68 6.42
N THR A 92 6.94 8.41 7.45
CA THR A 92 8.20 9.17 7.47
C THR A 92 9.12 8.74 8.62
N GLY A 93 8.90 7.54 9.17
CA GLY A 93 9.79 6.89 10.15
C GLY A 93 9.65 7.37 11.60
N SER A 94 8.70 8.25 11.91
CA SER A 94 8.48 8.79 13.26
C SER A 94 7.56 7.92 14.11
N TYR A 95 7.84 6.61 14.19
CA TYR A 95 6.93 5.58 14.74
C TYR A 95 6.44 5.85 16.17
N VAL A 96 7.34 6.26 17.08
CA VAL A 96 6.98 6.55 18.48
C VAL A 96 5.99 7.71 18.57
N LYS A 97 6.20 8.75 17.75
CA LYS A 97 5.29 9.90 17.70
C LYS A 97 3.98 9.53 17.01
N ALA A 98 4.05 8.77 15.92
CA ALA A 98 2.89 8.26 15.19
C ALA A 98 1.94 7.51 16.14
N SER A 99 2.45 6.57 16.93
CA SER A 99 1.61 5.80 17.86
C SER A 99 0.94 6.68 18.93
N LYS A 100 1.69 7.61 19.53
CA LYS A 100 1.12 8.56 20.50
C LYS A 100 -0.01 9.40 19.90
N VAL A 101 0.18 9.89 18.67
CA VAL A 101 -0.83 10.70 17.96
C VAL A 101 -2.05 9.84 17.60
N ALA A 102 -1.85 8.62 17.11
CA ALA A 102 -2.94 7.70 16.79
C ALA A 102 -3.76 7.34 18.03
N LEU A 103 -3.12 6.99 19.15
CA LEU A 103 -3.80 6.70 20.41
C LEU A 103 -4.59 7.91 20.91
N ARG A 104 -4.05 9.12 20.77
CA ARG A 104 -4.80 10.35 21.09
C ARG A 104 -6.03 10.52 20.19
N GLY A 105 -5.94 10.18 18.91
CA GLY A 105 -7.08 10.14 18.00
C GLY A 105 -8.17 9.19 18.50
N LEU A 106 -7.79 7.99 18.94
CA LEU A 106 -8.71 6.98 19.47
C LEU A 106 -9.33 7.37 20.82
N GLU A 107 -8.61 8.14 21.66
CA GLU A 107 -9.20 8.72 22.88
C GLU A 107 -10.32 9.73 22.57
N LEU A 108 -10.19 10.47 21.46
CA LEU A 108 -11.20 11.44 21.02
C LEU A 108 -12.35 10.75 20.27
N ASN A 109 -12.04 9.73 19.48
CA ASN A 109 -13.00 8.96 18.71
C ASN A 109 -12.53 7.51 18.61
N ARG A 110 -13.08 6.64 19.46
CA ARG A 110 -12.75 5.21 19.48
C ARG A 110 -12.99 4.51 18.14
N ASN A 111 -13.93 5.01 17.33
CA ASN A 111 -14.32 4.42 16.05
C ASN A 111 -13.53 5.00 14.86
N ASP A 112 -12.47 5.77 15.10
CA ASP A 112 -11.56 6.21 14.05
C ASP A 112 -10.70 5.03 13.55
N ALA A 113 -11.18 4.36 12.50
CA ALA A 113 -10.47 3.26 11.87
C ALA A 113 -9.16 3.71 11.23
N TRP A 114 -9.00 4.99 10.88
CA TRP A 114 -7.75 5.51 10.32
C TRP A 114 -6.67 5.65 11.40
N ALA A 115 -7.05 6.07 12.60
CA ALA A 115 -6.13 6.06 13.76
C ALA A 115 -5.76 4.64 14.19
N THR A 116 -6.71 3.69 14.13
CA THR A 116 -6.42 2.25 14.32
C THR A 116 -5.41 1.75 13.28
N HIS A 117 -5.66 2.02 12.00
CA HIS A 117 -4.79 1.68 10.88
C HIS A 117 -3.37 2.27 11.05
N ALA A 118 -3.24 3.53 11.46
CA ALA A 118 -1.94 4.14 11.70
C ALA A 118 -1.14 3.42 12.82
N ASN A 119 -1.81 2.96 13.88
CA ASN A 119 -1.16 2.14 14.91
C ASN A 119 -0.82 0.74 14.40
N ALA A 120 -1.68 0.14 13.56
CA ALA A 120 -1.37 -1.14 12.92
C ALA A 120 -0.08 -1.06 12.10
N HIS A 121 0.06 0.02 11.33
CA HIS A 121 1.28 0.39 10.64
C HIS A 121 2.50 0.47 11.56
N VAL A 122 2.38 1.14 12.72
CA VAL A 122 3.49 1.22 13.68
C VAL A 122 3.93 -0.16 14.15
N PHE A 123 3.01 -1.06 14.51
CA PHE A 123 3.37 -2.41 14.95
C PHE A 123 4.08 -3.19 13.83
N GLU A 124 3.63 -3.04 12.58
CA GLU A 124 4.26 -3.69 11.43
C GLU A 124 5.69 -3.16 11.20
N MET A 125 5.82 -1.84 11.06
CA MET A 125 7.10 -1.20 10.72
C MET A 125 8.14 -1.31 11.84
N THR A 126 7.71 -1.55 13.08
CA THR A 126 8.60 -1.76 14.22
C THR A 126 8.78 -3.24 14.60
N SER A 127 8.28 -4.17 13.78
CA SER A 127 8.41 -5.63 14.00
C SER A 127 7.85 -6.09 15.36
N GLN A 128 6.65 -5.61 15.71
CA GLN A 128 5.93 -5.97 16.93
C GLN A 128 4.62 -6.73 16.63
N PRO A 129 4.64 -7.85 15.88
CA PRO A 129 3.44 -8.52 15.39
C PRO A 129 2.54 -9.04 16.51
N SER A 130 3.09 -9.54 17.62
CA SER A 130 2.28 -10.01 18.76
C SER A 130 1.48 -8.90 19.44
N GLN A 131 2.04 -7.69 19.50
CA GLN A 131 1.32 -6.52 20.04
C GLN A 131 0.26 -6.06 19.05
N GLY A 132 0.57 -6.07 17.74
CA GLY A 132 -0.39 -5.81 16.67
C GLY A 132 -1.60 -6.74 16.74
N ILE A 133 -1.40 -8.05 16.77
CA ILE A 133 -2.47 -9.06 16.91
C ILE A 133 -3.32 -8.78 18.16
N SER A 134 -2.68 -8.53 19.31
CA SER A 134 -3.40 -8.23 20.56
C SER A 134 -4.19 -6.91 20.50
N PHE A 135 -3.68 -5.91 19.80
CA PHE A 135 -4.37 -4.63 19.60
C PHE A 135 -5.59 -4.82 18.70
N MET A 136 -5.40 -5.38 17.50
CA MET A 136 -6.48 -5.57 16.51
C MET A 136 -7.61 -6.43 17.05
N SER A 137 -7.29 -7.54 17.73
CA SER A 137 -8.29 -8.45 18.32
C SER A 137 -9.13 -7.79 19.42
N ARG A 138 -8.52 -7.00 20.31
CA ARG A 138 -9.24 -6.35 21.42
C ARG A 138 -10.12 -5.18 20.98
N THR A 139 -9.81 -4.55 19.85
CA THR A 139 -10.52 -3.37 19.35
C THR A 139 -11.39 -3.66 18.13
N ILE A 140 -11.59 -4.94 17.76
CA ILE A 140 -12.33 -5.32 16.54
C ILE A 140 -13.70 -4.64 16.42
N ALA A 141 -14.45 -4.57 17.51
CA ALA A 141 -15.76 -3.92 17.55
C ALA A 141 -15.73 -2.41 17.24
N ASP A 142 -14.57 -1.77 17.39
CA ASP A 142 -14.39 -0.34 17.15
C ASP A 142 -14.14 -0.01 15.68
N TRP A 143 -13.29 -0.79 15.00
CA TRP A 143 -12.83 -0.50 13.64
C TRP A 143 -13.48 -1.35 12.56
N GLN A 144 -13.98 -2.56 12.87
CA GLN A 144 -14.65 -3.43 11.89
C GLN A 144 -15.88 -2.76 11.23
N PRO A 145 -16.72 -1.97 11.93
CA PRO A 145 -17.86 -1.31 11.29
C PRO A 145 -17.46 -0.26 10.25
N CYS A 146 -16.19 0.18 10.22
CA CYS A 146 -15.73 1.16 9.24
C CYS A 146 -15.43 0.49 7.90
N GLY A 147 -16.39 0.58 6.96
CA GLY A 147 -16.36 -0.14 5.69
C GLY A 147 -15.03 -0.01 4.92
N LEU A 148 -14.58 1.21 4.65
CA LEU A 148 -13.43 1.46 3.77
C LEU A 148 -12.09 0.92 4.30
N LEU A 149 -11.90 0.85 5.61
CA LEU A 149 -10.66 0.37 6.23
C LEU A 149 -10.78 -0.98 6.93
N SER A 150 -11.99 -1.57 7.01
CA SER A 150 -12.18 -2.84 7.70
C SER A 150 -11.35 -3.96 7.06
N CYS A 151 -11.40 -4.09 5.73
CA CYS A 151 -10.60 -5.09 5.02
C CYS A 151 -9.11 -4.89 5.29
N HIS A 152 -8.64 -3.65 5.15
CA HIS A 152 -7.23 -3.30 5.31
C HIS A 152 -6.70 -3.52 6.74
N ASN A 153 -7.54 -3.33 7.74
CA ASN A 153 -7.19 -3.65 9.11
C ASN A 153 -7.08 -5.17 9.34
N PHE A 154 -7.97 -5.98 8.74
CA PHE A 154 -7.79 -7.44 8.72
C PHE A 154 -6.54 -7.86 7.93
N TRP A 155 -6.21 -7.16 6.85
CA TRP A 155 -5.00 -7.38 6.08
C TRP A 155 -3.74 -7.20 6.94
N HIS A 156 -3.63 -6.10 7.69
CA HIS A 156 -2.51 -5.92 8.64
C HIS A 156 -2.43 -7.03 9.67
N TRP A 157 -3.58 -7.47 10.20
CA TRP A 157 -3.63 -8.58 11.14
C TRP A 157 -3.07 -9.85 10.51
N ALA A 158 -3.47 -10.19 9.28
CA ALA A 158 -2.93 -11.34 8.56
C ALA A 158 -1.42 -11.19 8.30
N VAL A 159 -0.94 -10.00 7.94
CA VAL A 159 0.50 -9.72 7.75
C VAL A 159 1.30 -9.97 9.03
N TYR A 160 0.76 -9.68 10.23
CA TYR A 160 1.44 -10.04 11.48
C TYR A 160 1.62 -11.54 11.66
N HIS A 161 0.62 -12.34 11.27
CA HIS A 161 0.74 -13.79 11.29
C HIS A 161 1.80 -14.27 10.29
N ILE A 162 1.84 -13.71 9.08
CA ILE A 162 2.90 -14.00 8.09
C ILE A 162 4.29 -13.62 8.65
N GLU A 163 4.43 -12.44 9.27
CA GLU A 163 5.69 -12.01 9.92
C GLU A 163 6.16 -13.03 10.97
N LYS A 164 5.23 -13.63 11.73
CA LYS A 164 5.53 -14.69 12.71
C LYS A 164 5.72 -16.09 12.11
N GLY A 165 5.36 -16.31 10.84
CA GLY A 165 5.37 -17.62 10.20
C GLY A 165 4.18 -18.49 10.57
N GLU A 166 3.07 -17.87 10.99
CA GLU A 166 1.83 -18.50 11.40
C GLU A 166 0.85 -18.51 10.22
N SER A 167 1.15 -19.31 9.19
CA SER A 167 0.42 -19.30 7.92
C SER A 167 -1.06 -19.62 8.06
N ASP A 168 -1.42 -20.55 8.95
CA ASP A 168 -2.82 -20.93 9.20
C ASP A 168 -3.65 -19.71 9.66
N GLY A 169 -3.12 -18.91 10.60
CA GLY A 169 -3.83 -17.71 11.08
C GLY A 169 -3.98 -16.63 10.00
N ALA A 170 -3.02 -16.53 9.07
CA ALA A 170 -3.13 -15.61 7.95
C ALA A 170 -4.15 -16.09 6.90
N LEU A 171 -4.20 -17.40 6.62
CA LEU A 171 -5.18 -18.00 5.72
C LEU A 171 -6.60 -17.94 6.30
N ASP A 172 -6.76 -18.18 7.60
CA ASP A 172 -8.05 -18.06 8.29
C ASP A 172 -8.62 -16.64 8.15
N LEU A 173 -7.79 -15.61 8.34
CA LEU A 173 -8.19 -14.21 8.14
C LEU A 173 -8.49 -13.88 6.67
N PHE A 174 -7.74 -14.46 5.73
CA PHE A 174 -8.03 -14.32 4.32
C PHE A 174 -9.43 -14.87 4.00
N ASP A 175 -9.71 -16.11 4.36
CA ASP A 175 -10.96 -16.81 4.04
C ASP A 175 -12.17 -16.20 4.76
N SER A 176 -11.99 -15.86 6.03
CA SER A 176 -13.09 -15.39 6.87
C SER A 176 -13.45 -13.93 6.61
N GLU A 177 -12.49 -13.08 6.24
CA GLU A 177 -12.67 -11.63 6.19
C GLU A 177 -12.25 -10.99 4.85
N VAL A 178 -11.03 -11.22 4.37
CA VAL A 178 -10.48 -10.49 3.20
C VAL A 178 -11.16 -10.92 1.91
N GLU A 179 -11.26 -12.22 1.64
CA GLU A 179 -11.85 -12.77 0.42
C GLU A 179 -13.29 -12.29 0.23
N LYS A 180 -14.09 -12.30 1.31
CA LYS A 180 -15.49 -11.84 1.28
C LYS A 180 -15.63 -10.36 0.92
N ARG A 181 -14.57 -9.57 1.10
CA ARG A 181 -14.54 -8.12 0.84
C ARG A 181 -13.90 -7.78 -0.50
N CYS A 182 -13.12 -8.67 -1.12
CA CYS A 182 -12.52 -8.40 -2.43
C CYS A 182 -13.55 -8.05 -3.51
N GLY A 183 -14.79 -8.55 -3.39
CA GLY A 183 -15.91 -8.22 -4.27
C GLY A 183 -16.70 -6.95 -3.91
N SER A 184 -16.25 -6.13 -2.96
CA SER A 184 -16.98 -4.95 -2.47
C SER A 184 -17.06 -3.79 -3.48
N GLY A 185 -16.22 -3.83 -4.52
CA GLY A 185 -15.98 -2.71 -5.44
C GLY A 185 -14.88 -1.75 -4.97
N SER A 186 -14.37 -1.90 -3.75
CA SER A 186 -13.18 -1.19 -3.27
C SER A 186 -11.92 -1.83 -3.85
N MET A 187 -11.11 -1.04 -4.56
CA MET A 187 -9.83 -1.52 -5.08
C MET A 187 -8.83 -1.83 -3.96
N LEU A 188 -8.95 -1.16 -2.80
CA LEU A 188 -8.13 -1.45 -1.62
C LEU A 188 -8.34 -2.90 -1.13
N ASP A 189 -9.58 -3.35 -1.08
CA ASP A 189 -9.91 -4.71 -0.62
C ASP A 189 -9.35 -5.77 -1.58
N TYR A 190 -9.32 -5.46 -2.88
CA TYR A 190 -8.71 -6.33 -3.89
C TYR A 190 -7.18 -6.43 -3.73
N VAL A 191 -6.49 -5.28 -3.65
CA VAL A 191 -5.02 -5.28 -3.53
C VAL A 191 -4.55 -5.93 -2.23
N ASP A 192 -5.33 -5.80 -1.15
CA ASP A 192 -5.09 -6.49 0.11
C ASP A 192 -5.11 -8.01 -0.07
N GLY A 193 -6.15 -8.55 -0.71
CA GLY A 193 -6.26 -9.96 -1.03
C GLY A 193 -5.08 -10.47 -1.86
N ALA A 194 -4.78 -9.77 -2.97
CA ALA A 194 -3.67 -10.14 -3.86
C ALA A 194 -2.32 -10.11 -3.13
N SER A 195 -2.08 -9.09 -2.30
CA SER A 195 -0.84 -8.95 -1.54
C SER A 195 -0.66 -10.05 -0.49
N LEU A 196 -1.73 -10.47 0.20
CA LEU A 196 -1.65 -11.57 1.18
C LEU A 196 -1.28 -12.90 0.54
N LEU A 197 -1.99 -13.27 -0.53
CA LEU A 197 -1.73 -14.53 -1.23
C LEU A 197 -0.30 -14.55 -1.76
N TYR A 198 0.17 -13.45 -2.35
CA TYR A 198 1.53 -13.36 -2.86
C TYR A 198 2.58 -13.48 -1.74
N ARG A 199 2.36 -12.82 -0.59
CA ARG A 199 3.26 -12.94 0.58
C ARG A 199 3.33 -14.36 1.13
N LEU A 200 2.19 -15.07 1.17
CA LEU A 200 2.12 -16.47 1.60
C LEU A 200 2.91 -17.38 0.64
N GLU A 201 2.75 -17.22 -0.67
CA GLU A 201 3.53 -17.98 -1.66
C GLU A 201 5.04 -17.70 -1.58
N LEU A 202 5.43 -16.45 -1.33
CA LEU A 202 6.85 -16.09 -1.11
C LEU A 202 7.45 -16.80 0.12
N GLU A 203 6.65 -17.06 1.15
CA GLU A 203 7.03 -17.87 2.33
C GLU A 203 6.89 -19.38 2.09
N GLY A 204 6.52 -19.82 0.87
CA GLY A 204 6.42 -21.22 0.48
C GLY A 204 5.11 -21.90 0.91
N VAL A 205 4.07 -21.12 1.23
CA VAL A 205 2.74 -21.64 1.59
C VAL A 205 1.95 -21.94 0.32
N ASP A 206 1.27 -23.09 0.29
CA ASP A 206 0.31 -23.42 -0.75
C ASP A 206 -1.02 -22.70 -0.49
N VAL A 207 -1.35 -21.73 -1.35
CA VAL A 207 -2.59 -20.95 -1.23
C VAL A 207 -3.80 -21.64 -1.88
N GLY A 208 -3.61 -22.78 -2.55
CA GLY A 208 -4.67 -23.54 -3.19
C GLY A 208 -5.39 -22.76 -4.29
N HIS A 209 -6.73 -22.72 -4.21
CA HIS A 209 -7.59 -22.13 -5.25
C HIS A 209 -7.90 -20.63 -5.06
N ARG A 210 -7.32 -19.99 -4.03
CA ARG A 210 -7.69 -18.62 -3.61
C ARG A 210 -7.41 -17.54 -4.66
N TRP A 211 -6.48 -17.76 -5.58
CA TRP A 211 -6.30 -16.84 -6.70
C TRP A 211 -7.55 -16.73 -7.59
N SER A 212 -8.34 -17.79 -7.69
CA SER A 212 -9.56 -17.82 -8.51
C SER A 212 -10.65 -16.89 -7.98
N SER A 213 -10.72 -16.63 -6.67
CA SER A 213 -11.72 -15.70 -6.12
C SER A 213 -11.38 -14.23 -6.41
N LEU A 214 -10.12 -13.90 -6.65
CA LEU A 214 -9.69 -12.56 -7.05
C LEU A 214 -9.86 -12.30 -8.56
N TYR A 215 -9.85 -13.36 -9.37
CA TYR A 215 -9.89 -13.25 -10.82
C TYR A 215 -11.14 -12.51 -11.34
N SER A 216 -12.30 -12.67 -10.68
CA SER A 216 -13.53 -12.01 -11.11
C SER A 216 -13.43 -10.48 -11.12
N VAL A 217 -12.57 -9.93 -10.26
CA VAL A 217 -12.25 -8.50 -10.25
C VAL A 217 -11.20 -8.19 -11.31
N THR A 218 -10.07 -8.92 -11.30
CA THR A 218 -8.92 -8.67 -12.19
C THR A 218 -9.30 -8.63 -13.68
N LYS A 219 -10.18 -9.53 -14.13
CA LYS A 219 -10.54 -9.66 -15.54
C LYS A 219 -11.21 -8.41 -16.13
N GLU A 220 -11.87 -7.61 -15.29
CA GLU A 220 -12.56 -6.38 -15.72
C GLU A 220 -11.58 -5.20 -15.84
N HIS A 221 -10.36 -5.33 -15.29
CA HIS A 221 -9.36 -4.27 -15.18
C HIS A 221 -8.09 -4.52 -16.01
N LEU A 222 -8.12 -5.48 -16.93
CA LEU A 222 -6.94 -5.85 -17.73
C LEU A 222 -6.38 -4.71 -18.62
N TYR A 223 -7.17 -3.67 -18.84
CA TYR A 223 -6.88 -2.58 -19.78
C TYR A 223 -6.86 -1.19 -19.14
N ASP A 224 -7.07 -1.08 -17.83
CA ASP A 224 -7.28 0.21 -17.14
C ASP A 224 -6.00 1.03 -16.98
N HIS A 225 -4.97 0.43 -16.37
CA HIS A 225 -3.64 1.02 -16.12
C HIS A 225 -3.65 2.42 -15.46
N ILE A 226 -4.62 2.67 -14.57
CA ILE A 226 -4.77 3.97 -13.88
C ILE A 226 -3.67 4.19 -12.83
N LEU A 227 -3.39 3.15 -12.02
CA LEU A 227 -2.37 3.17 -10.97
C LEU A 227 -1.43 1.98 -11.15
N LEU A 228 -0.12 2.26 -11.27
CA LEU A 228 0.91 1.21 -11.37
C LEU A 228 0.89 0.28 -10.15
N PHE A 229 0.52 0.80 -8.98
CA PHE A 229 0.34 -0.01 -7.77
C PHE A 229 -0.73 -1.09 -7.97
N ASN A 230 -1.87 -0.75 -8.58
CA ASN A 230 -2.94 -1.72 -8.85
C ASN A 230 -2.52 -2.69 -9.95
N ASP A 231 -1.86 -2.22 -11.01
CA ASP A 231 -1.30 -3.07 -12.07
C ASP A 231 -0.39 -4.17 -11.52
N ALA A 232 0.46 -3.84 -10.55
CA ALA A 232 1.30 -4.82 -9.89
C ALA A 232 0.50 -5.89 -9.14
N HIS A 233 -0.63 -5.53 -8.50
CA HIS A 233 -1.49 -6.49 -7.81
C HIS A 233 -2.38 -7.29 -8.77
N PHE A 234 -2.74 -6.73 -9.93
CA PHE A 234 -3.35 -7.50 -11.03
C PHE A 234 -2.36 -8.54 -11.57
N ALA A 235 -1.10 -8.16 -11.76
CA ALA A 235 -0.05 -9.09 -12.16
C ALA A 235 0.15 -10.24 -11.15
N MET A 236 0.07 -9.97 -9.83
CA MET A 236 0.12 -11.03 -8.81
C MET A 236 -0.97 -12.08 -9.03
N THR A 237 -2.22 -11.65 -9.21
CA THR A 237 -3.34 -12.56 -9.44
C THR A 237 -3.22 -13.33 -10.75
N LEU A 238 -2.89 -12.66 -11.84
CA LEU A 238 -2.75 -13.31 -13.16
C LEU A 238 -1.63 -14.35 -13.19
N LEU A 239 -0.49 -14.06 -12.55
CA LEU A 239 0.61 -15.02 -12.41
C LEU A 239 0.25 -16.16 -11.45
N GLY A 240 -0.42 -15.86 -10.34
CA GLY A 240 -0.90 -16.86 -9.37
C GLY A 240 -1.88 -17.87 -9.94
N LEU A 241 -2.74 -17.43 -10.87
CA LEU A 241 -3.62 -18.31 -11.66
C LEU A 241 -2.86 -19.22 -12.63
N LYS A 242 -1.60 -18.89 -12.94
CA LYS A 242 -0.76 -19.55 -13.94
C LYS A 242 -1.37 -19.54 -15.34
N ASP A 243 -2.25 -18.57 -15.61
CA ASP A 243 -2.86 -18.37 -16.92
C ASP A 243 -2.00 -17.43 -17.77
N LYS A 244 -1.26 -18.03 -18.70
CA LYS A 244 -0.35 -17.30 -19.59
C LYS A 244 -1.08 -16.41 -20.59
N GLU A 245 -2.31 -16.74 -20.96
CA GLU A 245 -3.06 -16.00 -21.97
C GLU A 245 -3.57 -14.67 -21.39
N TYR A 246 -4.19 -14.70 -20.22
CA TYR A 246 -4.65 -13.47 -19.58
C TYR A 246 -3.49 -12.57 -19.14
N PHE A 247 -2.40 -13.16 -18.64
CA PHE A 247 -1.21 -12.38 -18.33
C PHE A 247 -0.63 -11.70 -19.57
N ALA A 248 -0.54 -12.41 -20.70
CA ALA A 248 -0.05 -11.82 -21.95
C ALA A 248 -0.94 -10.66 -22.43
N LYS A 249 -2.27 -10.81 -22.39
CA LYS A 249 -3.21 -9.72 -22.73
C LYS A 249 -3.02 -8.48 -21.87
N PHE A 250 -2.90 -8.67 -20.55
CA PHE A 250 -2.63 -7.58 -19.61
C PHE A 250 -1.27 -6.92 -19.89
N GLN A 251 -0.23 -7.73 -20.10
CA GLN A 251 1.12 -7.24 -20.33
C GLN A 251 1.23 -6.47 -21.66
N ASP A 252 0.57 -6.95 -22.73
CA ASP A 252 0.52 -6.25 -24.02
C ASP A 252 -0.19 -4.90 -23.90
N SER A 253 -1.31 -4.85 -23.18
CA SER A 253 -2.02 -3.61 -22.88
C SER A 253 -1.14 -2.63 -22.09
N LEU A 254 -0.47 -3.09 -21.02
CA LEU A 254 0.45 -2.28 -20.22
C LEU A 254 1.60 -1.74 -21.08
N ASN A 255 2.14 -2.58 -21.97
CA ASN A 255 3.24 -2.22 -22.85
C ASN A 255 2.84 -1.16 -23.90
N SER A 256 1.56 -1.06 -24.24
CA SER A 256 1.03 -0.03 -25.14
C SER A 256 0.99 1.38 -24.54
N ILE A 257 1.04 1.49 -23.20
CA ILE A 257 1.01 2.78 -22.50
C ILE A 257 2.23 3.62 -22.88
N GLN A 258 1.99 4.85 -23.31
CA GLN A 258 3.01 5.85 -23.60
C GLN A 258 3.11 6.85 -22.45
N ASP A 259 4.29 7.47 -22.30
CA ASP A 259 4.47 8.54 -21.32
C ASP A 259 3.70 9.77 -21.80
N LEU A 260 2.65 10.11 -21.05
CA LEU A 260 1.88 11.32 -21.22
C LEU A 260 2.27 12.23 -20.06
N THR A 261 3.10 13.24 -20.32
CA THR A 261 3.70 14.13 -19.32
C THR A 261 2.71 14.68 -18.28
N GLU A 262 1.46 14.90 -18.69
CA GLU A 262 0.39 15.45 -17.84
C GLU A 262 -0.29 14.41 -16.92
N ILE A 263 -0.10 13.10 -17.18
CA ILE A 263 -0.70 11.99 -16.42
C ILE A 263 0.38 11.31 -15.57
N ASP A 264 0.36 11.55 -14.27
CA ASP A 264 1.42 11.18 -13.31
C ASP A 264 1.78 9.69 -13.38
N ASN A 265 0.79 8.80 -13.49
CA ASN A 265 1.03 7.36 -13.47
C ASN A 265 1.64 6.81 -14.77
N THR A 266 1.34 7.42 -15.93
CA THR A 266 1.91 6.94 -17.20
C THR A 266 3.43 7.08 -17.23
N LYS A 267 3.95 8.16 -16.63
CA LYS A 267 5.38 8.42 -16.45
C LYS A 267 6.09 7.34 -15.64
N ILE A 268 5.54 6.93 -14.49
CA ILE A 268 6.19 5.89 -13.67
C ILE A 268 6.01 4.50 -14.28
N THR A 269 4.89 4.26 -14.97
CA THR A 269 4.65 3.02 -15.71
C THR A 269 5.69 2.81 -16.81
N THR A 270 6.01 3.85 -17.58
CA THR A 270 7.07 3.79 -18.61
C THR A 270 8.47 3.80 -18.01
N MET A 271 8.72 4.56 -16.95
CA MET A 271 10.02 4.67 -16.29
C MET A 271 10.48 3.35 -15.67
N PHE A 272 9.60 2.66 -14.93
CA PHE A 272 9.96 1.40 -14.26
C PHE A 272 8.84 0.37 -14.17
N GLY A 273 7.57 0.77 -14.31
CA GLY A 273 6.44 -0.14 -14.13
C GLY A 273 6.45 -1.36 -15.05
N LYS A 274 6.68 -1.16 -16.36
CA LYS A 274 6.80 -2.28 -17.32
C LYS A 274 7.89 -3.28 -16.93
N LYS A 275 9.03 -2.77 -16.44
CA LYS A 275 10.15 -3.60 -15.98
C LYS A 275 9.82 -4.34 -14.67
N LEU A 276 9.10 -3.71 -13.75
CA LEU A 276 8.59 -4.35 -12.53
C LEU A 276 7.69 -5.53 -12.87
N ILE A 277 6.69 -5.34 -13.73
CA ILE A 277 5.74 -6.40 -14.12
C ILE A 277 6.45 -7.54 -14.86
N GLN A 278 7.41 -7.23 -15.74
CA GLN A 278 8.24 -8.25 -16.37
C GLN A 278 9.05 -9.06 -15.34
N ALA A 279 9.68 -8.41 -14.37
CA ALA A 279 10.45 -9.11 -13.35
C ALA A 279 9.58 -10.02 -12.45
N MET A 280 8.31 -9.65 -12.23
CA MET A 280 7.35 -10.53 -11.54
C MET A 280 7.04 -11.79 -12.36
N LYS A 281 6.89 -11.65 -13.69
CA LYS A 281 6.77 -12.79 -14.61
C LYS A 281 8.01 -13.68 -14.56
N ASP A 282 9.21 -13.09 -14.63
CA ASP A 282 10.48 -13.82 -14.58
C ASP A 282 10.59 -14.66 -13.30
N TYR A 283 10.20 -14.10 -12.15
CA TYR A 283 10.12 -14.84 -10.89
C TYR A 283 9.15 -16.02 -10.96
N SER A 284 7.95 -15.78 -11.50
CA SER A 284 6.91 -16.82 -11.65
C SER A 284 7.34 -17.97 -12.58
N GLU A 285 8.22 -17.70 -13.55
CA GLU A 285 8.77 -18.70 -14.47
C GLU A 285 10.06 -19.37 -13.95
N GLY A 286 10.54 -18.96 -12.77
CA GLY A 286 11.74 -19.49 -12.14
C GLY A 286 13.06 -18.85 -12.59
N ASP A 287 13.01 -17.80 -13.40
CA ASP A 287 14.20 -17.01 -13.74
C ASP A 287 14.50 -15.98 -12.65
N PHE A 288 14.99 -16.51 -11.52
CA PHE A 288 15.32 -15.70 -10.34
C PHE A 288 16.47 -14.72 -10.60
N ASP A 289 17.38 -15.04 -11.52
CA ASP A 289 18.49 -14.16 -11.87
C ASP A 289 18.02 -12.92 -12.62
N ALA A 290 17.15 -13.09 -13.64
CA ALA A 290 16.56 -11.98 -14.39
C ALA A 290 15.71 -11.11 -13.47
N CYS A 291 14.86 -11.73 -12.65
CA CYS A 291 14.04 -11.03 -11.66
C CYS A 291 14.88 -10.17 -10.71
N ALA A 292 15.88 -10.76 -10.03
CA ALA A 292 16.71 -10.04 -9.07
C ALA A 292 17.50 -8.90 -9.74
N SER A 293 18.14 -9.17 -10.88
CA SER A 293 18.90 -8.17 -11.64
C SER A 293 18.03 -7.00 -12.11
N ALA A 294 16.75 -7.28 -12.41
CA ALA A 294 15.81 -6.25 -12.83
C ALA A 294 15.29 -5.42 -11.65
N LEU A 295 14.94 -6.04 -10.52
CA LEU A 295 14.29 -5.39 -9.37
C LEU A 295 15.24 -4.61 -8.47
N ILE A 296 16.45 -5.12 -8.20
CA ILE A 296 17.38 -4.49 -7.24
C ILE A 296 17.63 -3.00 -7.57
N PRO A 297 17.91 -2.62 -8.84
CA PRO A 297 18.12 -1.21 -9.18
C PRO A 297 16.85 -0.34 -9.07
N LEU A 298 15.67 -0.94 -9.02
CA LEU A 298 14.38 -0.23 -8.96
C LEU A 298 13.96 0.09 -7.52
N GLU A 299 14.57 -0.51 -6.49
CA GLU A 299 14.20 -0.33 -5.09
C GLU A 299 13.93 1.14 -4.70
N PRO A 300 14.81 2.12 -5.02
CA PRO A 300 14.60 3.51 -4.61
C PRO A 300 13.40 4.18 -5.30
N GLN A 301 12.97 3.64 -6.44
CA GLN A 301 11.91 4.20 -7.28
C GLN A 301 10.52 3.70 -6.84
N LEU A 302 10.44 2.55 -6.17
CA LEU A 302 9.17 1.90 -5.81
C LEU A 302 8.26 2.81 -4.97
N VAL A 303 8.80 3.74 -4.18
CA VAL A 303 7.98 4.70 -3.44
C VAL A 303 7.08 5.52 -4.36
N GLN A 304 7.50 5.82 -5.59
CA GLN A 304 6.77 6.66 -6.55
C GLN A 304 5.46 6.03 -7.03
N MET A 305 5.26 4.72 -6.85
CA MET A 305 4.00 4.07 -7.22
C MET A 305 2.87 4.29 -6.19
N GLY A 306 3.17 4.95 -5.07
CA GLY A 306 2.23 5.11 -3.98
C GLY A 306 2.07 3.83 -3.17
N GLY A 307 0.96 3.75 -2.43
CA GLY A 307 0.77 2.74 -1.38
C GLY A 307 1.49 3.12 -0.10
N SER A 308 1.39 2.28 0.93
CA SER A 308 2.11 2.45 2.19
C SER A 308 3.44 1.68 2.20
N ASP A 309 4.33 1.99 3.14
CA ASP A 309 5.57 1.22 3.32
C ASP A 309 5.29 -0.27 3.58
N ALA A 310 4.27 -0.56 4.39
CA ALA A 310 3.85 -1.93 4.66
C ALA A 310 3.36 -2.63 3.39
N GLN A 311 2.53 -1.96 2.58
CA GLN A 311 2.02 -2.52 1.33
C GLN A 311 3.14 -2.81 0.33
N ARG A 312 4.03 -1.84 0.09
CA ARG A 312 5.17 -1.99 -0.84
C ARG A 312 6.21 -3.01 -0.38
N ASP A 313 6.22 -3.38 0.90
CA ASP A 313 7.18 -4.37 1.42
C ASP A 313 7.12 -5.70 0.64
N VAL A 314 5.98 -6.06 0.05
CA VAL A 314 5.85 -7.24 -0.81
C VAL A 314 6.86 -7.28 -1.96
N PHE A 315 7.19 -6.12 -2.54
CA PHE A 315 8.20 -6.04 -3.60
C PHE A 315 9.62 -6.21 -3.07
N ASN A 316 9.90 -5.75 -1.83
CA ASN A 316 11.15 -6.04 -1.15
C ASN A 316 11.27 -7.54 -0.82
N LEU A 317 10.17 -8.18 -0.41
CA LEU A 317 10.13 -9.62 -0.16
C LEU A 317 10.37 -10.43 -1.43
N LEU A 318 9.77 -10.02 -2.56
CA LEU A 318 10.02 -10.59 -3.88
C LEU A 318 11.50 -10.46 -4.27
N MET A 319 12.06 -9.26 -4.14
CA MET A 319 13.46 -8.97 -4.47
C MET A 319 14.43 -9.83 -3.64
N ILE A 320 14.20 -9.94 -2.33
CA ILE A 320 14.99 -10.80 -1.43
C ILE A 320 14.84 -12.26 -1.85
N ASN A 321 13.62 -12.74 -2.08
CA ASN A 321 13.38 -14.13 -2.48
C ASN A 321 14.06 -14.47 -3.81
N ALA A 322 13.97 -13.58 -4.80
CA ALA A 322 14.64 -13.74 -6.09
C ALA A 322 16.17 -13.80 -5.90
N ALA A 323 16.73 -12.85 -5.15
CA ALA A 323 18.17 -12.81 -4.90
C ALA A 323 18.69 -14.03 -4.11
N LEU A 324 17.90 -14.56 -3.16
CA LEU A 324 18.23 -15.78 -2.41
C LEU A 324 18.29 -17.02 -3.30
N ARG A 325 17.39 -17.12 -4.29
CA ARG A 325 17.30 -18.25 -5.23
C ARG A 325 18.17 -18.07 -6.48
N SER A 326 18.70 -16.87 -6.68
CA SER A 326 19.56 -16.52 -7.80
C SER A 326 20.96 -17.15 -7.68
N SER A 327 21.48 -17.60 -8.81
CA SER A 327 22.86 -18.07 -8.94
C SER A 327 23.87 -16.91 -8.99
N ARG A 328 23.43 -15.72 -9.44
CA ARG A 328 24.28 -14.54 -9.71
C ARG A 328 24.17 -13.43 -8.65
N CYS A 329 23.06 -13.35 -7.90
CA CYS A 329 22.77 -12.24 -6.98
C CYS A 329 22.94 -12.60 -5.49
N LYS A 330 23.74 -13.62 -5.15
CA LYS A 330 23.94 -14.07 -3.76
C LYS A 330 24.50 -12.98 -2.83
N GLU A 331 25.43 -12.16 -3.31
CA GLU A 331 25.98 -11.05 -2.52
C GLU A 331 24.95 -9.94 -2.30
N ASP A 332 24.07 -9.70 -3.28
CA ASP A 332 22.99 -8.74 -3.12
C ASP A 332 21.93 -9.23 -2.14
N ALA A 333 21.64 -10.54 -2.13
CA ALA A 333 20.77 -11.14 -1.12
C ALA A 333 21.27 -10.88 0.31
N LYS A 334 22.58 -11.02 0.56
CA LYS A 334 23.20 -10.69 1.86
C LYS A 334 23.00 -9.23 2.22
N LYS A 335 23.24 -8.31 1.27
CA LYS A 335 23.08 -6.86 1.50
C LYS A 335 21.62 -6.50 1.79
N LEU A 336 20.67 -7.06 1.05
CA LEU A 336 19.24 -6.84 1.24
C LEU A 336 18.78 -7.35 2.60
N LEU A 337 19.18 -8.56 3.00
CA LEU A 337 18.87 -9.10 4.33
C LEU A 337 19.50 -8.28 5.46
N TYR A 338 20.73 -7.81 5.28
CA TYR A 338 21.38 -6.91 6.25
C TYR A 338 20.60 -5.61 6.40
N ARG A 339 20.26 -4.94 5.30
CA ARG A 339 19.45 -3.71 5.29
C ARG A 339 18.08 -3.93 5.94
N ARG A 340 17.37 -5.00 5.57
CA ARG A 340 16.08 -5.34 6.19
C ARG A 340 16.23 -5.53 7.70
N SER A 341 17.25 -6.25 8.16
CA SER A 341 17.48 -6.49 9.59
C SER A 341 17.80 -5.21 10.39
N ALA A 342 18.40 -4.21 9.74
CA ALA A 342 18.70 -2.93 10.37
C ALA A 342 17.43 -2.07 10.57
N VAL A 343 16.51 -2.12 9.60
CA VAL A 343 15.24 -1.39 9.63
C VAL A 343 14.18 -2.11 10.46
N ARG A 344 14.00 -3.41 10.23
CA ARG A 344 13.04 -4.30 10.90
C ARG A 344 13.74 -5.13 11.98
N ARG A 345 14.11 -4.46 13.08
CA ARG A 345 14.85 -5.08 14.19
C ARG A 345 14.00 -6.17 14.84
N ALA A 346 14.60 -7.33 15.11
CA ALA A 346 13.93 -8.49 15.71
C ALA A 346 12.74 -9.04 14.89
N SER A 347 12.73 -8.82 13.57
CA SER A 347 11.76 -9.44 12.64
C SER A 347 11.92 -10.97 12.60
N PRO A 348 10.91 -11.75 13.04
CA PRO A 348 10.96 -13.21 12.92
C PRO A 348 11.07 -13.69 11.48
N MET A 349 10.51 -12.95 10.51
CA MET A 349 10.64 -13.27 9.09
C MET A 349 12.10 -13.19 8.61
N VAL A 350 12.86 -12.17 9.01
CA VAL A 350 14.29 -12.05 8.66
C VAL A 350 15.07 -13.28 9.15
N ASP A 351 14.78 -13.77 10.35
CA ASP A 351 15.45 -14.95 10.91
C ASP A 351 15.11 -16.23 10.11
N ARG A 352 13.87 -16.36 9.61
CA ARG A 352 13.50 -17.46 8.70
C ARG A 352 14.21 -17.34 7.35
N MET A 353 14.22 -16.16 6.74
CA MET A 353 14.89 -15.91 5.46
C MET A 353 16.40 -16.19 5.52
N ARG A 354 17.06 -15.83 6.62
CA ARG A 354 18.49 -16.14 6.83
C ARG A 354 18.78 -17.64 6.83
N LYS A 355 17.86 -18.47 7.33
CA LYS A 355 18.00 -19.94 7.32
C LYS A 355 17.94 -20.50 5.89
N LEU A 356 17.23 -19.84 4.98
CA LEU A 356 17.19 -20.22 3.56
C LEU A 356 18.52 -19.92 2.85
N PHE A 357 19.24 -18.88 3.26
CA PHE A 357 20.53 -18.53 2.68
C PHE A 357 21.68 -19.51 3.02
N VAL A 358 21.55 -20.24 4.12
CA VAL A 358 22.59 -21.17 4.61
C VAL A 358 22.45 -22.58 4.01
N ARG A 359 21.33 -22.85 3.32
CA ARG A 359 21.10 -24.08 2.55
C ARG A 359 21.55 -23.87 1.11
#